data_AF-A0A3A1WM32-F1
#
_entry.id   AF-A0A3A1WM32-F1
#
_cell.length_a   1.000
_cell.length_b   1.000
_cell.length_c   1.000
_cell.angle_alpha   90.00
_cell.angle_beta   90.00
_cell.angle_gamma   90.00
#
_symmetry.space_group_name_H-M   'P 1'
#
loop_
_entity.id
_entity.type
_entity.pdbx_description
1 polymer ?
#
loop_
_entity_poly.entity_id
_entity_poly.type
_entity_poly.pdbx_seq_one_letter_code
_entity_poly.pdbx_strand_id
1 'polypeptide(L)'
;MRRRAPAARIARTALAFALLTITVWLNATILIEAYGSGPPYHGRTANMDKWTHPLPSLISLDVVGILVVRALVYRTACRADP
;
A
#
# COMPACT_ATOMS: atom_id res chain seq x y z
N MET A 1 30.87 21.84 -3.12
CA MET A 1 29.66 21.41 -2.38
C MET A 1 28.58 20.95 -3.36
N ARG A 2 28.27 19.65 -3.46
CA ARG A 2 27.15 19.16 -4.30
C ARG A 2 25.84 19.27 -3.51
N ARG A 3 25.03 20.30 -3.78
CA ARG A 3 23.64 20.37 -3.29
C ARG A 3 22.80 19.30 -3.98
N ARG A 4 22.65 18.12 -3.36
CA ARG A 4 21.56 17.19 -3.67
C ARG A 4 20.50 17.33 -2.58
N ALA A 5 19.56 18.28 -2.71
CA ALA A 5 18.62 18.59 -1.63
C ALA A 5 17.11 18.54 -2.02
N PRO A 6 16.63 19.14 -3.12
CA PRO A 6 15.20 19.15 -3.44
C PRO A 6 14.73 17.92 -4.25
N ALA A 7 15.46 17.52 -5.29
CA ALA A 7 15.06 16.43 -6.18
C ALA A 7 14.92 15.08 -5.45
N ALA A 8 15.81 14.79 -4.49
CA ALA A 8 15.75 13.58 -3.68
C ALA A 8 14.54 13.57 -2.71
N ARG A 9 14.07 14.74 -2.26
CA ARG A 9 12.86 14.85 -1.44
C ARG A 9 11.61 14.62 -2.30
N ILE A 10 11.53 15.30 -3.44
CA ILE A 10 10.44 15.12 -4.41
C ILE A 10 10.34 13.66 -4.84
N ALA A 11 11.46 13.01 -5.18
CA ALA A 11 11.47 11.61 -5.57
C ALA A 11 10.98 10.67 -4.45
N ARG A 12 11.37 10.90 -3.19
CA ARG A 12 10.87 10.10 -2.05
C ARG A 12 9.39 10.31 -1.79
N THR A 13 8.91 11.54 -1.87
CA THR A 13 7.49 11.85 -1.71
C THR A 13 6.67 11.21 -2.84
N ALA A 14 7.11 11.33 -4.09
CA ALA A 14 6.47 10.68 -5.23
C ALA A 14 6.44 9.16 -5.07
N LEU A 15 7.54 8.55 -4.62
CA LEU A 15 7.60 7.12 -4.33
C LEU A 15 6.62 6.71 -3.22
N ALA A 16 6.53 7.49 -2.14
CA ALA A 16 5.59 7.23 -1.06
C ALA A 16 4.13 7.28 -1.55
N PHE A 17 3.78 8.27 -2.36
CA PHE A 17 2.44 8.34 -2.99
C PHE A 17 2.18 7.16 -3.91
N ALA A 18 3.15 6.78 -4.76
CA ALA A 18 3.00 5.63 -5.65
C ALA A 18 2.75 4.33 -4.85
N LEU A 19 3.49 4.10 -3.76
CA LEU A 19 3.29 2.93 -2.89
C LEU A 19 1.92 2.94 -2.21
N LEU A 20 1.46 4.09 -1.73
CA LEU A 20 0.11 4.22 -1.16
C LEU A 20 -0.96 3.89 -2.20
N THR A 21 -0.86 4.45 -3.41
CA THR A 21 -1.80 4.17 -4.51
C THR A 21 -1.83 2.69 -4.85
N ILE A 22 -0.67 2.03 -4.96
CA ILE A 22 -0.59 0.59 -5.22
C ILE A 22 -1.24 -0.21 -4.08
N THR A 23 -0.98 0.16 -2.82
CA THR A 23 -1.54 -0.54 -1.64
C THR A 23 -3.06 -0.44 -1.63
N VAL A 24 -3.61 0.76 -1.90
CA VAL A 24 -5.06 0.97 -2.00
C VAL A 24 -5.67 0.18 -3.16
N TRP A 25 -5.02 0.18 -4.32
CA TRP A 25 -5.49 -0.55 -5.49
C TRP A 25 -5.50 -2.06 -5.27
N LEU A 26 -4.47 -2.61 -4.63
CA LEU A 26 -4.42 -4.03 -4.26
C LEU A 26 -5.52 -4.39 -3.26
N ASN A 27 -5.71 -3.59 -2.22
CA ASN A 27 -6.82 -3.76 -1.27
C ASN A 27 -8.17 -3.79 -1.99
N ALA A 28 -8.44 -2.80 -2.84
CA ALA A 28 -9.69 -2.73 -3.58
C ALA A 28 -9.88 -3.97 -4.47
N THR A 29 -8.86 -4.37 -5.23
CA THR A 29 -8.93 -5.51 -6.14
C THR A 29 -9.20 -6.82 -5.38
N ILE A 30 -8.46 -7.08 -4.30
CA ILE A 30 -8.60 -8.30 -3.50
C ILE A 30 -9.96 -8.34 -2.78
N LEU A 31 -10.44 -7.21 -2.27
CA LEU A 31 -11.75 -7.13 -1.63
C LEU A 31 -12.89 -7.33 -2.64
N ILE A 32 -12.78 -6.73 -3.83
CA ILE A 32 -13.76 -6.92 -4.92
C ILE A 32 -13.75 -8.38 -5.38
N GLU A 33 -12.60 -9.02 -5.49
CA GLU A 33 -12.51 -10.44 -5.86
C GLU A 33 -13.09 -11.35 -4.76
N ALA A 34 -12.81 -11.07 -3.49
CA ALA A 34 -13.26 -11.90 -2.39
C ALA A 34 -14.76 -11.74 -2.06
N TYR A 35 -15.31 -10.53 -2.20
CA TYR A 35 -16.67 -10.18 -1.74
C TYR A 35 -17.60 -9.67 -2.85
N GLY A 36 -17.10 -9.43 -4.07
CA GLY A 36 -17.91 -8.93 -5.18
C GLY A 36 -18.77 -10.00 -5.84
N SER A 37 -19.71 -9.53 -6.67
CA SER A 37 -20.66 -10.37 -7.41
C SER A 37 -20.23 -10.68 -8.86
N GLY A 38 -19.08 -10.18 -9.29
CA GLY A 38 -18.52 -10.43 -10.63
C GLY A 38 -17.54 -11.61 -10.63
N PRO A 39 -17.18 -12.16 -11.81
CA PRO A 39 -16.05 -13.10 -11.93
C PRO A 39 -14.79 -12.46 -11.31
N PRO A 40 -14.10 -13.12 -10.35
CA PRO A 40 -13.26 -14.31 -10.61
C PRO A 40 -13.49 -15.50 -9.64
N TYR A 41 -12.68 -16.56 -9.82
CA TYR A 41 -12.72 -17.94 -9.28
C TYR A 41 -12.82 -18.13 -7.74
N HIS A 42 -12.91 -17.05 -6.94
CA HIS A 42 -12.78 -17.06 -5.48
C HIS A 42 -13.82 -16.20 -4.75
N GLY A 43 -14.97 -15.92 -5.35
CA GLY A 43 -16.06 -15.26 -4.63
C GLY A 43 -16.56 -16.09 -3.44
N ARG A 44 -16.79 -15.44 -2.28
CA ARG A 44 -17.24 -16.09 -1.04
C ARG A 44 -18.44 -17.01 -1.22
N THR A 45 -19.36 -16.66 -2.10
CA THR A 45 -20.61 -17.42 -2.35
C THR A 45 -20.46 -18.52 -3.40
N ALA A 46 -19.44 -18.45 -4.27
CA ALA A 46 -19.27 -19.38 -5.39
C ALA A 46 -18.38 -20.59 -5.05
N ASN A 47 -17.49 -20.47 -4.06
CA ASN A 47 -16.44 -21.47 -3.78
C ASN A 47 -16.09 -21.54 -2.28
N MET A 48 -17.13 -21.70 -1.43
CA MET A 48 -17.03 -21.59 0.04
C MET A 48 -16.02 -22.54 0.67
N ASP A 49 -15.82 -23.73 0.10
CA ASP A 49 -14.90 -24.76 0.57
C ASP A 49 -13.42 -24.36 0.37
N LYS A 50 -13.13 -23.48 -0.59
CA LYS A 50 -11.77 -22.99 -0.90
C LYS A 50 -11.57 -21.54 -0.47
N TRP A 51 -12.64 -20.90 -0.04
CA TRP A 51 -12.62 -19.49 0.27
C TRP A 51 -11.83 -19.23 1.55
N THR A 52 -10.92 -18.27 1.49
CA THR A 52 -10.12 -17.83 2.63
C THR A 52 -10.38 -16.35 2.87
N HIS A 53 -10.53 -15.96 4.13
CA HIS A 53 -10.68 -14.55 4.50
C HIS A 53 -9.44 -13.75 4.03
N PRO A 54 -9.61 -12.68 3.23
CA PRO A 54 -8.48 -11.89 2.73
C PRO A 54 -7.91 -10.92 3.78
N LEU A 55 -8.66 -10.61 4.85
CA LEU A 55 -8.27 -9.59 5.82
C LEU A 55 -6.92 -9.84 6.51
N PRO A 56 -6.57 -11.07 6.94
CA PRO A 56 -5.27 -11.32 7.58
C PRO A 56 -4.07 -10.96 6.67
N SER A 57 -4.14 -11.26 5.37
CA SER A 57 -3.08 -10.92 4.43
C SER A 57 -3.09 -9.42 4.09
N LEU A 58 -4.26 -8.81 3.94
CA LEU A 58 -4.39 -7.37 3.70
C LEU A 58 -3.88 -6.53 4.87
N ILE A 59 -4.21 -6.88 6.12
CA ILE A 59 -3.67 -6.23 7.32
C ILE A 59 -2.14 -6.31 7.33
N SER A 60 -1.59 -7.48 7.00
CA SER A 60 -0.14 -7.66 6.93
C SER A 60 0.49 -6.76 5.86
N LEU A 61 -0.13 -6.66 4.68
CA LEU A 61 0.29 -5.76 3.60
C LEU A 61 0.23 -4.29 4.04
N ASP A 62 -0.85 -3.87 4.69
CA ASP A 62 -1.06 -2.49 5.14
C ASP A 62 -0.03 -2.10 6.21
N VAL A 63 0.25 -2.97 7.18
CA VAL A 63 1.28 -2.73 8.20
C VAL A 63 2.64 -2.51 7.54
N VAL A 64 3.03 -3.37 6.60
CA VAL A 64 4.30 -3.22 5.88
C VAL A 64 4.31 -1.93 5.05
N GLY A 65 3.22 -1.65 4.32
CA GLY A 65 3.08 -0.44 3.52
C GLY A 65 3.22 0.84 4.35
N ILE A 66 2.55 0.90 5.50
CA ILE A 66 2.64 2.03 6.45
C ILE A 66 4.07 2.20 6.96
N LEU A 67 4.76 1.11 7.33
CA LEU A 67 6.14 1.19 7.81
C LEU A 67 7.10 1.72 6.73
N VAL A 68 6.95 1.27 5.49
CA VAL A 68 7.77 1.72 4.35
C VAL A 68 7.50 3.20 4.03
N VAL A 69 6.23 3.60 3.95
CA VAL A 69 5.84 5.00 3.71
C VAL A 69 6.35 5.89 4.85
N ARG A 70 6.16 5.48 6.09
CA ARG A 70 6.68 6.18 7.27
C ARG A 70 8.20 6.33 7.18
N ALA A 71 8.94 5.29 6.82
CA ALA A 71 10.39 5.37 6.69
C ALA A 71 10.84 6.36 5.58
N LEU A 72 10.12 6.38 4.45
CA LEU A 72 10.38 7.31 3.34
C LEU A 72 10.14 8.77 3.73
N VAL A 73 9.11 9.04 4.53
CA VAL A 73 8.72 10.40 4.93
C VAL A 73 9.43 10.88 6.21
N TYR A 74 9.69 10.01 7.19
CA TYR A 74 10.27 10.38 8.50
C TYR A 74 11.62 11.09 8.37
N ARG A 75 12.48 10.65 7.45
CA ARG A 75 13.78 11.30 7.17
C ARG A 75 13.66 12.69 6.52
N THR A 76 12.49 13.04 5.99
CA THR A 76 12.22 14.38 5.45
C THR A 76 11.68 15.34 6.50
N ALA A 77 11.09 14.83 7.59
CA ALA A 77 10.53 15.62 8.68
C ALA A 77 11.63 16.09 9.67
N CYS A 78 12.55 15.22 10.10
CA CYS A 78 13.65 15.58 11.02
C CYS A 78 14.74 16.49 10.44
N ARG A 79 14.58 16.99 9.20
CA ARG A 79 15.52 17.92 8.56
C ARG A 79 14.94 19.32 8.37
N ALA A 80 13.73 19.54 8.86
CA ALA A 80 12.99 20.78 8.82
C ALA A 80 12.82 21.34 10.24
N ASP A 81 13.90 21.41 11.01
CA ASP A 81 13.97 22.21 12.24
C ASP A 81 14.90 23.42 11.96
N PRO A 82 14.47 24.66 12.29
CA PRO A 82 15.13 25.92 11.93
C PRO A 82 16.47 26.18 12.65
#